data_AF-A0A2K9EJL3-F1
#
_entry.id   AF-A0A2K9EJL3-F1
#
_cell.length_a   1.000
_cell.length_b   1.000
_cell.length_c   1.000
_cell.angle_alpha   90.00
_cell.angle_beta   90.00
_cell.angle_gamma   90.00
#
_symmetry.space_group_name_H-M   'P 1'
#
loop_
_entity.id
_entity.type
_entity.pdbx_description
1 polymer ?
#
loop_
_entity_poly.entity_id
_entity_poly.type
_entity_poly.pdbx_seq_one_letter_code
_entity_poly.pdbx_strand_id
1 'polypeptide(L)' 'MATHHETTEYKHGEMDTTQHEKTFAGFVRVSSWVVIISLAVLVFMALVNA' A
#
# COMPACT_ATOMS: atom_id res chain seq x y z
N MET A 1 9.90 -38.06 -21.85
CA MET A 1 10.90 -37.14 -22.44
C MET A 1 10.83 -35.88 -21.60
N ALA A 2 11.74 -35.73 -20.65
CA ALA A 2 11.71 -34.62 -19.69
C ALA A 2 12.14 -33.34 -20.40
N THR A 3 11.21 -32.40 -20.58
CA THR A 3 11.48 -31.06 -21.10
C THR A 3 12.10 -30.23 -19.98
N HIS A 4 13.37 -29.85 -20.19
CA HIS A 4 14.09 -28.71 -19.60
C HIS A 4 13.37 -27.94 -18.47
N HIS A 5 13.69 -28.27 -17.22
CA HIS A 5 13.59 -27.29 -16.13
C HIS A 5 14.80 -26.35 -16.28
N GLU A 6 14.61 -25.21 -16.93
CA GLU A 6 15.52 -24.08 -16.79
C GLU A 6 15.36 -23.58 -15.35
N THR A 7 16.26 -24.01 -14.46
CA THR A 7 16.31 -23.53 -13.08
C THR A 7 16.72 -22.06 -13.14
N THR A 8 15.74 -21.17 -13.27
CA THR A 8 15.94 -19.75 -12.98
C THR A 8 16.28 -19.68 -11.49
N GLU A 9 17.58 -19.64 -11.20
CA GLU A 9 18.11 -19.66 -9.84
C GLU A 9 17.74 -18.32 -9.17
N TYR A 10 16.54 -18.27 -8.58
CA TYR A 10 16.06 -17.11 -7.84
C TYR A 10 17.01 -16.84 -6.68
N LYS A 11 17.65 -15.66 -6.69
CA LYS A 11 18.43 -15.17 -5.56
C LYS A 11 17.50 -14.45 -4.59
N HIS A 12 17.47 -14.95 -3.37
CA HIS A 12 16.69 -14.34 -2.30
C HIS A 12 17.14 -12.89 -2.07
N GLY A 13 16.18 -11.95 -2.06
CA GLY A 13 16.45 -10.53 -1.85
C GLY A 13 16.75 -9.71 -3.11
N GLU A 14 16.93 -10.34 -4.27
CA GLU A 14 17.17 -9.64 -5.55
C GLU A 14 15.87 -9.44 -6.38
N MET A 15 14.71 -9.74 -5.81
CA MET A 15 13.42 -9.49 -6.47
C MET A 15 13.19 -7.98 -6.62
N ASP A 16 12.76 -7.53 -7.79
CA ASP A 16 12.34 -6.15 -8.01
C ASP A 16 11.13 -5.80 -7.13
N THR A 17 11.34 -4.85 -6.21
CA THR A 17 10.33 -4.37 -5.24
C THR A 17 9.65 -3.06 -5.67
N THR A 18 9.93 -2.52 -6.86
CA THR A 18 9.45 -1.20 -7.30
C THR A 18 7.94 -1.03 -7.12
N GLN A 19 7.17 -2.06 -7.46
CA GLN A 19 5.70 -2.03 -7.35
C GLN A 19 5.21 -2.11 -5.90
N HIS A 20 5.93 -2.83 -5.03
CA HIS A 20 5.63 -2.94 -3.61
C HIS A 20 5.88 -1.60 -2.91
N GLU A 21 7.01 -0.96 -3.19
CA GLU A 21 7.36 0.37 -2.67
C GLU A 21 6.34 1.43 -3.09
N LYS A 22 5.97 1.44 -4.38
CA LYS A 22 4.94 2.36 -4.90
C LYS A 22 3.57 2.13 -4.24
N THR A 23 3.21 0.87 -4.01
CA THR A 23 1.96 0.51 -3.33
C THR A 23 1.98 0.98 -1.88
N PHE A 24 3.10 0.80 -1.17
CA PHE A 24 3.25 1.27 0.20
C PHE A 24 3.17 2.79 0.30
N ALA A 25 3.85 3.52 -0.59
CA ALA A 25 3.77 4.97 -0.66
C ALA A 25 2.32 5.44 -0.91
N GLY A 26 1.60 4.75 -1.81
CA GLY A 26 0.18 4.97 -2.05
C GLY A 26 -0.68 4.72 -0.80
N PHE A 27 -0.43 3.62 -0.10
CA PHE A 27 -1.13 3.24 1.12
C PHE A 27 -0.97 4.30 2.22
N VAL A 28 0.24 4.80 2.45
CA VAL A 28 0.51 5.84 3.47
C VAL A 28 -0.24 7.14 3.11
N ARG A 29 -0.23 7.52 1.83
CA ARG A 29 -0.94 8.71 1.36
C ARG A 29 -2.45 8.59 1.57
N VAL A 30 -3.05 7.47 1.16
CA VAL A 30 -4.50 7.22 1.34
C VAL A 30 -4.85 7.17 2.83
N SER A 31 -4.06 6.49 3.64
CA SER A 31 -4.26 6.41 5.10
C SER A 31 -4.27 7.80 5.74
N SER A 32 -3.35 8.68 5.33
CA SER A 32 -3.31 10.06 5.82
C SER A 32 -4.58 10.84 5.47
N TRP A 33 -5.09 10.68 4.24
CA TRP A 33 -6.35 11.29 3.81
C TRP A 33 -7.55 10.76 4.59
N VAL A 34 -7.61 9.46 4.87
CA VAL A 34 -8.66 8.85 5.69
C VAL A 34 -8.70 9.49 7.07
N VAL A 35 -7.54 9.62 7.74
CA VAL A 35 -7.46 10.25 9.07
C VAL A 35 -7.95 11.70 9.02
N ILE A 36 -7.51 12.48 8.04
CA ILE A 36 -7.92 13.89 7.89
C ILE A 36 -9.43 14.00 7.69
N ILE A 37 -10.01 13.18 6.80
CA ILE A 37 -11.45 13.17 6.52
C ILE A 37 -12.23 12.75 7.76
N SER A 38 -11.80 11.71 8.47
CA SER A 38 -12.44 11.28 9.72
C SER A 38 -12.47 12.40 10.75
N LEU A 39 -11.35 13.11 10.96
CA LEU A 39 -11.30 14.24 11.87
C LEU A 39 -12.19 15.39 11.41
N ALA A 40 -12.18 15.73 10.11
CA ALA A 40 -13.05 16.77 9.56
C ALA A 40 -14.53 16.47 9.78
N VAL A 41 -14.94 15.21 9.57
CA VAL A 41 -16.32 14.76 9.82
C VAL A 41 -16.67 14.84 11.31
N LEU A 42 -15.77 14.40 12.20
CA LEU A 42 -16.01 14.48 13.64
C LEU A 42 -16.16 15.93 14.12
N VAL A 43 -15.30 16.83 13.65
CA VAL A 43 -15.38 18.27 13.96
C VAL A 43 -16.67 18.87 13.40
N PHE A 44 -17.02 18.57 12.15
CA PHE A 44 -18.26 19.06 11.55
C PHE A 44 -19.49 18.57 12.32
N MET A 45 -19.54 17.30 12.69
CA MET A 45 -20.63 16.73 13.48
C MET A 45 -20.71 17.40 14.86
N ALA A 46 -19.59 17.67 15.50
CA ALA A 46 -19.53 18.40 16.76
C ALA A 46 -19.94 19.88 16.61
N LEU A 47 -19.84 20.51 15.44
CA LEU A 47 -20.27 21.90 15.26
C LEU A 47 -21.77 22.00 14.90
N VAL A 48 -22.28 21.05 14.13
CA VAL A 48 -23.67 21.07 13.62
C VAL A 48 -24.65 20.36 14.55
N ASN A 49 -24.18 19.38 15.32
CA ASN A 49 -24.98 18.56 16.22
C ASN A 49 -24.41 18.55 17.67
N ALA A 50 -23.66 19.60 18.06
CA ALA A 50 -23.48 19.91 19.48
C ALA A 50 -24.73 20.56 20.07
#